data_AF-A0A6I6G8F4-F1
#
_entry.id   AF-A0A6I6G8F4-F1
#
_cell.length_a   1.000
_cell.length_b   1.000
_cell.length_c   1.000
_cell.angle_alpha   90.00
_cell.angle_beta   90.00
_cell.angle_gamma   90.00
#
_symmetry.space_group_name_H-M   'P 1'
#
loop_
_entity.id
_entity.type
_entity.pdbx_description
1 polymer ?
#
loop_
_entity_poly.entity_id
_entity_poly.type
_entity_poly.pdbx_seq_one_letter_code
_entity_poly.pdbx_strand_id
1 'polypeptide(L)'
;MTDSFHGPDPSDFSARPDVCGLDGAPLAEASSLGLHVPVGDGVLDLGSPEADLDGDGFMEAVTRGDGRGLTVYTDVDGDGTVDHVSTVRFDGSYDSWRLANPAEGVPFGGFTNEAPAGSPESAPVPARWERIDHGHI
;
A
#
# COMPACT_ATOMS: atom_id res chain seq x y z
N MET A 1 -21.74 2.04 32.88
CA MET A 1 -21.41 2.57 31.54
C MET A 1 -20.37 1.64 30.97
N THR A 2 -20.80 0.70 30.14
CA THR A 2 -19.91 -0.22 29.43
C THR A 2 -19.41 0.51 28.20
N ASP A 3 -18.11 0.83 28.21
CA ASP A 3 -17.38 1.33 27.06
C ASP A 3 -17.49 0.28 25.95
N SER A 4 -18.23 0.62 24.89
CA SER A 4 -18.37 -0.24 23.73
C SER A 4 -17.13 -0.01 22.89
N PHE A 5 -16.16 -0.91 23.00
CA PHE A 5 -15.04 -0.98 22.06
C PHE A 5 -15.63 -1.18 20.66
N HIS A 6 -15.77 -0.10 19.92
CA HIS A 6 -16.04 -0.14 18.49
C HIS A 6 -14.74 -0.62 17.86
N GLY A 7 -14.64 -1.91 17.57
CA GLY A 7 -13.63 -2.40 16.64
C GLY A 7 -13.79 -1.66 15.31
N PRO A 8 -12.72 -1.54 14.51
CA PRO A 8 -12.80 -0.83 13.24
C PRO A 8 -13.88 -1.49 12.35
N ASP A 9 -14.69 -0.67 11.68
CA ASP A 9 -15.80 -1.15 10.85
C ASP A 9 -15.20 -1.98 9.70
N PRO A 10 -15.75 -3.16 9.36
CA PRO A 10 -15.32 -3.90 8.16
C PRO A 10 -15.35 -3.07 6.87
N SER A 11 -16.10 -1.96 6.84
CA SER A 11 -16.17 -0.96 5.77
C SER A 11 -14.91 -0.09 5.62
N ASP A 12 -14.05 -0.04 6.65
CA ASP A 12 -12.80 0.74 6.64
C ASP A 12 -11.65 -0.01 5.96
N PHE A 13 -11.85 -1.31 5.66
CA PHE A 13 -10.83 -2.13 5.04
C PHE A 13 -11.12 -2.40 3.57
N SER A 14 -10.10 -2.24 2.72
CA SER A 14 -10.15 -2.63 1.32
C SER A 14 -8.95 -3.50 0.96
N ALA A 15 -9.15 -4.52 0.14
CA ALA A 15 -8.03 -5.22 -0.46
C ALA A 15 -7.37 -4.38 -1.57
N ARG A 16 -8.09 -3.40 -2.12
CA ARG A 16 -7.62 -2.51 -3.18
C ARG A 16 -8.04 -1.07 -2.84
N PRO A 17 -7.15 -0.24 -2.28
CA PRO A 17 -7.49 1.14 -1.97
C PRO A 17 -7.79 1.88 -3.28
N ASP A 18 -8.75 2.80 -3.27
CA ASP A 18 -9.00 3.63 -4.45
C ASP A 18 -7.93 4.72 -4.54
N VAL A 19 -6.95 4.49 -5.41
CA VAL A 19 -5.72 5.28 -5.53
C VAL A 19 -5.41 5.55 -7.00
N CYS A 20 -4.65 6.61 -7.28
CA CYS A 20 -4.29 7.05 -8.61
C CYS A 20 -2.95 6.46 -9.08
N GLY A 21 -2.84 6.27 -10.40
CA GLY A 21 -1.55 6.02 -11.04
C GLY A 21 -0.96 4.62 -10.90
N LEU A 22 -1.79 3.61 -10.56
CA LEU A 22 -1.41 2.19 -10.63
C LEU A 22 -1.65 1.56 -12.00
N ASP A 23 -2.39 2.23 -12.89
CA ASP A 23 -2.68 1.72 -14.22
C ASP A 23 -1.37 1.48 -15.01
N GLY A 24 -1.13 0.22 -15.37
CA GLY A 24 0.07 -0.19 -16.10
C GLY A 24 1.31 -0.42 -15.23
N ALA A 25 1.22 -0.32 -13.90
CA ALA A 25 2.28 -0.77 -13.01
C ALA A 25 2.52 -2.28 -13.21
N PRO A 26 3.76 -2.72 -13.45
CA PRO A 26 4.06 -4.14 -13.61
C PRO A 26 3.93 -4.89 -12.29
N LEU A 27 3.74 -6.21 -12.36
CA LEU A 27 3.88 -7.06 -11.19
C LEU A 27 5.34 -7.03 -10.70
N ALA A 28 5.52 -7.02 -9.39
CA ALA A 28 6.81 -7.13 -8.76
C ALA A 28 7.44 -8.50 -9.03
N GLU A 29 8.67 -8.46 -9.54
CA GLU A 29 9.54 -9.62 -9.60
C GLU A 29 10.26 -9.78 -8.26
N ALA A 30 10.58 -11.02 -7.85
CA ALA A 30 11.26 -11.29 -6.58
C ALA A 30 12.64 -10.61 -6.47
N SER A 31 13.25 -10.26 -7.60
CA SER A 31 14.53 -9.55 -7.66
C SER A 31 14.40 -8.03 -7.78
N SER A 32 13.18 -7.49 -7.72
CA SER A 32 12.99 -6.04 -7.82
C SER A 32 13.55 -5.33 -6.59
N LEU A 33 14.20 -4.19 -6.84
CA LEU A 33 14.74 -3.28 -5.82
C LEU A 33 13.92 -1.99 -5.73
N GLY A 34 12.75 -1.97 -6.36
CA GLY A 34 11.82 -0.84 -6.31
C GLY A 34 11.02 -0.83 -5.01
N LEU A 35 10.13 0.14 -4.93
CA LEU A 35 9.08 0.20 -3.93
C LEU A 35 7.89 -0.64 -4.40
N HIS A 36 7.35 -1.49 -3.53
CA HIS A 36 6.30 -2.45 -3.88
C HIS A 36 4.99 -2.16 -3.17
N VAL A 37 3.88 -2.20 -3.89
CA VAL A 37 2.55 -2.00 -3.29
C VAL A 37 1.71 -3.26 -3.45
N PRO A 38 1.26 -3.89 -2.35
CA PRO A 38 0.39 -5.04 -2.42
C PRO A 38 -1.07 -4.57 -2.60
N VAL A 39 -1.73 -5.08 -3.65
CA VAL A 39 -3.09 -4.68 -4.08
C VAL A 39 -3.88 -5.93 -4.47
N GLY A 40 -4.87 -6.28 -3.63
CA GLY A 40 -5.60 -7.54 -3.74
C GLY A 40 -4.69 -8.72 -3.47
N ASP A 41 -4.60 -9.62 -4.44
CA ASP A 41 -3.79 -10.85 -4.37
C ASP A 41 -2.41 -10.70 -5.04
N GLY A 42 -2.06 -9.49 -5.50
CA GLY A 42 -0.81 -9.25 -6.23
C GLY A 42 0.00 -8.10 -5.63
N VAL A 43 1.28 -8.06 -6.00
CA VAL A 43 2.24 -7.02 -5.61
C VAL A 43 2.69 -6.30 -6.86
N LEU A 44 2.55 -4.98 -6.90
CA LEU A 44 2.97 -4.14 -8.03
C LEU A 44 4.31 -3.48 -7.73
N ASP A 45 5.13 -3.31 -8.76
CA ASP A 45 6.39 -2.59 -8.69
C ASP A 45 6.19 -1.14 -9.10
N LEU A 46 6.43 -0.23 -8.15
CA LEU A 46 6.37 1.20 -8.37
C LEU A 46 7.72 1.74 -8.86
N GLY A 47 8.78 0.95 -8.94
CA GLY A 47 10.11 1.39 -9.30
C GLY A 47 10.84 2.09 -8.14
N SER A 48 11.98 2.70 -8.43
CA SER A 48 12.82 3.30 -7.38
C SER A 48 12.13 4.46 -6.65
N PRO A 49 12.22 4.52 -5.31
CA PRO A 49 11.76 5.67 -4.54
C PRO A 49 12.54 6.93 -4.90
N GLU A 50 11.85 8.07 -4.84
CA GLU A 50 12.31 9.35 -5.38
C GLU A 50 12.25 10.51 -4.38
N ALA A 51 11.68 10.29 -3.20
CA ALA A 51 11.56 11.30 -2.15
C ALA A 51 11.91 10.73 -0.77
N ASP A 52 12.68 11.53 -0.04
CA ASP A 52 13.05 11.42 1.38
C ASP A 52 12.09 12.32 2.18
N LEU A 53 11.19 11.73 2.97
CA LEU A 53 10.14 12.43 3.71
C LEU A 53 10.55 12.75 5.15
N ASP A 54 11.46 11.98 5.75
CA ASP A 54 11.88 12.16 7.14
C ASP A 54 13.26 12.83 7.31
N GLY A 55 14.03 12.93 6.23
CA GLY A 55 15.32 13.60 6.13
C GLY A 55 16.51 12.76 6.57
N ASP A 56 16.38 11.42 6.62
CA ASP A 56 17.46 10.52 7.02
C ASP A 56 18.47 10.20 5.89
N GLY A 57 18.17 10.63 4.65
CA GLY A 57 19.01 10.46 3.47
C GLY A 57 18.72 9.20 2.65
N PHE A 58 17.73 8.39 3.03
CA PHE A 58 17.16 7.33 2.21
C PHE A 58 15.91 7.84 1.49
N MET A 59 15.54 7.19 0.39
CA MET A 59 14.33 7.54 -0.36
C MET A 59 13.29 6.48 -0.06
N GLU A 60 12.12 6.88 0.39
CA GLU A 60 11.07 5.95 0.83
C GLU A 60 9.72 6.16 0.12
N ALA A 61 9.60 7.23 -0.67
CA ALA A 61 8.33 7.57 -1.31
C ALA A 61 8.41 7.67 -2.84
N VAL A 62 7.29 7.30 -3.47
CA VAL A 62 7.04 7.41 -4.90
C VAL A 62 5.72 8.15 -5.12
N THR A 63 5.70 9.09 -6.07
CA THR A 63 4.47 9.77 -6.47
C THR A 63 3.99 9.25 -7.82
N ARG A 64 2.74 8.81 -7.91
CA ARG A 64 2.10 8.42 -9.19
C ARG A 64 0.85 9.26 -9.43
N GLY A 65 0.50 9.43 -10.69
CA GLY A 65 -0.69 10.18 -11.08
C GLY A 65 -1.36 9.59 -12.32
N ASP A 66 -2.65 9.85 -12.44
CA ASP A 66 -3.46 9.51 -13.60
C ASP A 66 -4.45 10.65 -13.91
N GLY A 67 -5.44 10.41 -14.77
CA GLY A 67 -6.45 11.41 -15.14
C GLY A 67 -7.38 11.85 -13.99
N ARG A 68 -7.34 11.20 -12.83
CA ARG A 68 -8.18 11.49 -11.65
C ARG A 68 -7.45 12.30 -10.59
N GLY A 69 -6.12 12.22 -10.52
CA GLY A 69 -5.33 12.94 -9.53
C GLY A 69 -3.94 12.35 -9.31
N LEU A 70 -3.46 12.50 -8.08
CA LEU A 70 -2.12 12.10 -7.63
C LEU A 70 -2.21 11.26 -6.37
N THR A 71 -1.29 10.30 -6.24
CA THR A 71 -1.12 9.49 -5.04
C THR A 71 0.36 9.43 -4.67
N VAL A 72 0.65 9.61 -3.38
CA VAL A 72 1.95 9.34 -2.77
C VAL A 72 1.89 7.98 -2.10
N TYR A 73 2.87 7.14 -2.41
CA TYR A 73 3.09 5.80 -1.84
C TYR A 73 4.38 5.85 -1.02
N THR A 74 4.32 5.45 0.25
CA THR A 74 5.42 5.55 1.20
C THR A 74 5.64 4.22 1.92
N ASP A 75 6.89 3.77 1.93
CA ASP A 75 7.41 2.74 2.83
C ASP A 75 7.89 3.44 4.12
N VAL A 76 7.36 3.07 5.28
CA VAL A 76 7.69 3.77 6.54
C VAL A 76 8.71 2.98 7.35
N ASP A 77 8.79 1.67 7.16
CA ASP A 77 9.68 0.80 7.92
C ASP A 77 10.98 0.41 7.16
N GLY A 78 11.05 0.72 5.87
CA GLY A 78 12.22 0.55 5.01
C GLY A 78 12.38 -0.86 4.44
N ASP A 79 11.33 -1.70 4.47
CA ASP A 79 11.37 -3.08 3.98
C ASP A 79 11.15 -3.22 2.46
N GLY A 80 10.91 -2.11 1.77
CA GLY A 80 10.58 -2.01 0.34
C GLY A 80 9.07 -2.06 0.05
N THR A 81 8.21 -2.11 1.06
CA THR A 81 6.75 -2.22 0.92
C THR A 81 6.07 -0.92 1.29
N VAL A 82 5.09 -0.53 0.49
CA VAL A 82 4.26 0.62 0.83
C VAL A 82 3.39 0.30 2.04
N ASP A 83 3.55 1.09 3.11
CA ASP A 83 2.73 1.05 4.31
C ASP A 83 1.66 2.13 4.35
N HIS A 84 1.94 3.26 3.70
CA HIS A 84 1.10 4.45 3.76
C HIS A 84 0.85 5.02 2.36
N VAL A 85 -0.41 5.34 2.10
CA VAL A 85 -0.83 5.90 0.82
C VAL A 85 -1.69 7.13 1.06
N SER A 86 -1.42 8.22 0.35
CA SER A 86 -2.24 9.43 0.39
C SER A 86 -2.61 9.86 -1.04
N THR A 87 -3.91 9.94 -1.33
CA THR A 87 -4.44 10.30 -2.65
C THR A 87 -5.16 11.63 -2.58
N VAL A 88 -4.90 12.50 -3.56
CA VAL A 88 -5.63 13.75 -3.79
C VAL A 88 -6.14 13.77 -5.21
N ARG A 89 -7.45 13.92 -5.39
CA ARG A 89 -8.12 13.95 -6.70
C ARG A 89 -8.39 15.37 -7.17
N PHE A 90 -8.54 15.55 -8.48
CA PHE A 90 -8.79 16.86 -9.10
C PHE A 90 -10.16 17.44 -8.74
N ASP A 91 -11.10 16.64 -8.26
CA ASP A 91 -12.38 17.12 -7.74
C ASP A 91 -12.25 17.74 -6.34
N GLY A 92 -11.08 17.63 -5.70
CA GLY A 92 -10.81 18.10 -4.34
C GLY A 92 -11.00 17.03 -3.28
N SER A 93 -11.46 15.82 -3.64
CA SER A 93 -11.51 14.71 -2.69
C SER A 93 -10.12 14.18 -2.34
N TYR A 94 -9.96 13.66 -1.13
CA TYR A 94 -8.75 12.99 -0.70
C TYR A 94 -9.06 11.76 0.15
N ASP A 95 -8.15 10.79 0.13
CA ASP A 95 -8.17 9.61 0.99
C ASP A 95 -6.75 9.29 1.49
N SER A 96 -6.64 8.76 2.70
CA SER A 96 -5.40 8.23 3.25
C SER A 96 -5.60 6.80 3.76
N TRP A 97 -4.66 5.92 3.46
CA TRP A 97 -4.76 4.48 3.71
C TRP A 97 -3.49 3.94 4.36
N ARG A 98 -3.64 3.03 5.31
CA ARG A 98 -2.55 2.30 5.95
C ARG A 98 -2.64 0.80 5.67
N LEU A 99 -1.53 0.14 5.37
CA LEU A 99 -1.47 -1.31 5.26
C LEU A 99 -1.61 -1.94 6.65
N ALA A 100 -2.62 -2.79 6.85
CA ALA A 100 -3.03 -3.29 8.16
C ALA A 100 -2.47 -4.69 8.48
N ASN A 101 -1.88 -5.38 7.51
CA ASN A 101 -1.31 -6.71 7.67
C ASN A 101 0.06 -6.92 6.99
N PRO A 102 1.00 -5.95 7.01
CA PRO A 102 2.36 -6.24 6.60
C PRO A 102 3.06 -7.12 7.65
N ALA A 103 3.97 -7.97 7.20
CA ALA A 103 4.99 -8.56 8.06
C ALA A 103 6.17 -7.60 8.14
N GLU A 104 6.19 -6.75 9.17
CA GLU A 104 7.21 -5.69 9.35
C GLU A 104 8.65 -6.23 9.24
N GLY A 105 9.47 -5.52 8.47
CA GLY A 105 10.89 -5.85 8.26
C GLY A 105 11.13 -7.14 7.46
N VAL A 106 10.09 -7.70 6.82
CA VAL A 106 10.20 -8.80 5.86
C VAL A 106 10.12 -8.22 4.46
N PRO A 107 11.02 -8.58 3.52
CA PRO A 107 10.94 -8.08 2.16
C PRO A 107 9.53 -8.21 1.57
N PHE A 108 9.05 -7.13 0.97
CA PHE A 108 7.70 -7.02 0.39
C PHE A 108 6.56 -7.20 1.42
N GLY A 109 6.82 -6.98 2.71
CA GLY A 109 5.84 -7.10 3.79
C GLY A 109 5.30 -8.51 3.92
N GLY A 110 6.04 -9.51 3.42
CA GLY A 110 5.62 -10.91 3.31
C GLY A 110 4.67 -11.23 2.14
N PHE A 111 4.38 -10.26 1.27
CA PHE A 111 3.56 -10.47 0.07
C PHE A 111 4.43 -10.92 -1.12
N THR A 112 3.92 -11.84 -1.95
CA THR A 112 4.65 -12.31 -3.13
C THR A 112 3.70 -12.58 -4.28
N ASN A 113 4.20 -12.45 -5.51
CA ASN A 113 3.48 -12.89 -6.72
C ASN A 113 3.72 -14.37 -7.05
N GLU A 114 4.55 -15.07 -6.27
CA GLU A 114 4.87 -16.47 -6.50
C GLU A 114 3.80 -17.38 -5.89
N ALA A 115 3.47 -18.47 -6.59
CA ALA A 115 2.55 -19.46 -6.05
C ALA A 115 3.18 -20.15 -4.83
N PRO A 116 2.46 -20.32 -3.71
CA PRO A 116 3.00 -20.97 -2.53
C PRO A 116 3.50 -22.37 -2.88
N ALA A 117 4.79 -22.61 -2.66
CA ALA A 117 5.41 -23.90 -2.91
C ALA A 117 4.90 -24.94 -1.89
N GLY A 118 3.81 -25.62 -2.24
CA GLY A 118 3.37 -26.86 -1.60
C GLY A 118 2.68 -26.69 -0.24
N SER A 119 1.40 -26.30 -0.27
CA SER A 119 0.28 -26.88 0.53
C SER A 119 -0.98 -26.05 0.25
N PRO A 120 -2.14 -26.68 -0.04
CA PRO A 120 -3.38 -25.98 -0.38
C PRO A 120 -4.00 -25.17 0.77
N GLU A 121 -3.42 -25.22 1.97
CA GLU A 121 -3.88 -24.49 3.16
C GLU A 121 -3.17 -23.13 3.34
N SER A 122 -2.11 -22.85 2.58
CA SER A 122 -1.34 -21.60 2.65
C SER A 122 -1.63 -20.69 1.47
N ALA A 123 -2.92 -20.45 1.18
CA ALA A 123 -3.28 -19.43 0.20
C ALA A 123 -2.69 -18.07 0.65
N PRO A 124 -2.12 -17.26 -0.27
CA PRO A 124 -1.60 -15.95 0.09
C PRO A 124 -2.73 -15.13 0.72
N VAL A 125 -2.46 -14.56 1.88
CA VAL A 125 -3.41 -13.65 2.53
C VAL A 125 -3.40 -12.37 1.71
N PRO A 126 -4.55 -11.89 1.20
CA PRO A 126 -4.58 -10.65 0.45
C PRO A 126 -4.16 -9.47 1.34
N ALA A 127 -3.61 -8.43 0.72
CA ALA A 127 -3.38 -7.19 1.43
C ALA A 127 -4.69 -6.62 1.97
N ARG A 128 -4.60 -5.95 3.11
CA ARG A 128 -5.71 -5.30 3.77
C ARG A 128 -5.31 -3.87 4.10
N TRP A 129 -5.96 -2.92 3.44
CA TRP A 129 -5.73 -1.49 3.61
C TRP A 129 -6.82 -0.89 4.47
N GLU A 130 -6.46 -0.23 5.56
CA GLU A 130 -7.37 0.55 6.41
C GLU A 130 -7.41 2.00 5.91
N ARG A 131 -8.61 2.54 5.64
CA ARG A 131 -8.76 3.98 5.37
C ARG A 131 -8.69 4.75 6.68
N ILE A 132 -7.63 5.52 6.87
CA ILE A 132 -7.37 6.26 8.10
C ILE A 132 -7.87 7.71 8.05
N ASP A 133 -8.07 8.27 6.86
CA ASP A 133 -8.66 9.60 6.67
C ASP A 133 -9.32 9.73 5.29
N HIS A 134 -10.32 10.59 5.17
CA HIS A 134 -10.93 10.98 3.90
C HIS A 134 -11.69 12.31 4.01
N GLY A 135 -11.76 13.05 2.92
CA GLY A 135 -12.49 14.32 2.91
C GLY A 135 -12.46 15.04 1.57
N HIS A 136 -12.66 16.35 1.64
CA HIS A 136 -12.68 17.24 0.49
C HIS A 136 -12.08 18.60 0.87
N ILE A 137 -11.20 19.14 0.00
CA ILE A 137 -10.56 20.46 0.17
C ILE A 137 -11.32 21.59 -0.53
#